data_AF-A0A8H5JU37-F1
#
_entry.id   AF-A0A8H5JU37-F1
#
_cell.length_a   1.000
_cell.length_b   1.000
_cell.length_c   1.000
_cell.angle_alpha   90.00
_cell.angle_beta   90.00
_cell.angle_gamma   90.00
#
_symmetry.space_group_name_H-M   'P 1'
#
loop_
_entity.id
_entity.type
_entity.pdbx_description
1 polymer ?
#
loop_
_entity_poly.entity_id
_entity_poly.type
_entity_poly.pdbx_seq_one_letter_code
_entity_poly.pdbx_strand_id
1 'polypeptide(L)' 'MGINRIVQFQFKPDTSSDAIEKVSAKIQEMRDKCLHPDSKKPYIQSIQGGADSAPEGLQVKFSQQAPLFTSRFDQHH' A
#
# COMPACT_ATOMS: atom_id res chain seq x y z
N MET A 1 -4.39 -8.61 -18.59
CA MET A 1 -3.32 -7.71 -18.09
C MET A 1 -3.75 -7.16 -16.73
N GLY A 2 -2.82 -6.74 -15.86
CA GLY A 2 -3.15 -6.21 -14.53
C GLY A 2 -2.59 -4.80 -14.35
N ILE A 3 -3.26 -3.97 -13.54
CA ILE A 3 -2.83 -2.60 -13.24
C ILE A 3 -2.05 -2.61 -11.93
N ASN A 4 -0.80 -2.14 -11.94
CA ASN A 4 -0.05 -1.87 -10.70
C ASN A 4 -0.25 -0.42 -10.27
N ARG A 5 -0.69 -0.20 -9.03
CA ARG A 5 -0.72 1.13 -8.40
C ARG A 5 0.30 1.16 -7.26
N ILE A 6 1.22 2.12 -7.34
CA ILE A 6 2.22 2.37 -6.33
C ILE A 6 1.79 3.63 -5.57
N VAL A 7 1.71 3.53 -4.25
CA VAL A 7 1.36 4.64 -3.35
C VAL A 7 2.47 4.78 -2.33
N GLN A 8 3.11 5.95 -2.33
CA GLN A 8 4.10 6.33 -1.34
C GLN A 8 3.51 7.41 -0.44
N PHE A 9 3.61 7.23 0.87
CA PHE A 9 3.19 8.25 1.83
C PHE A 9 4.06 8.19 3.09
N GLN A 10 4.07 9.26 3.85
CA GLN A 10 4.82 9.38 5.09
C GLN A 10 3.87 9.67 6.25
N PHE A 11 4.05 8.95 7.36
CA PHE A 11 3.34 9.25 8.60
C PHE A 11 3.93 10.49 9.29
N LYS A 12 3.11 11.22 10.05
CA LYS A 12 3.61 12.33 10.87
C LYS A 12 4.57 11.79 11.94
N PRO A 13 5.60 12.55 12.34
CA PRO A 13 6.58 12.10 13.34
C PRO A 13 5.96 11.75 14.70
N ASP A 14 4.85 12.39 15.08
CA ASP A 14 4.07 12.10 16.31
C ASP A 14 3.15 10.87 16.20
N THR A 15 3.17 10.14 15.07
CA THR A 15 2.29 8.98 14.90
C THR A 15 2.86 7.80 15.67
N SER A 16 2.07 7.25 16.61
CA SER A 16 2.48 6.06 17.36
C SER A 16 2.62 4.85 16.44
N SER A 17 3.58 3.97 16.72
CA SER A 17 3.82 2.74 15.96
C SER A 17 2.58 1.84 15.86
N ASP A 18 1.75 1.77 16.91
CA ASP A 18 0.47 1.05 16.89
C ASP A 18 -0.49 1.59 15.81
N ALA A 19 -0.54 2.91 15.63
CA ALA A 19 -1.39 3.52 14.60
C ALA A 19 -0.85 3.23 13.19
N ILE A 20 0.47 3.23 13.02
CA ILE A 20 1.16 2.87 11.78
C ILE A 20 0.85 1.41 11.40
N GLU A 21 0.96 0.49 12.36
CA GLU A 21 0.66 -0.93 12.14
C GLU A 21 -0.82 -1.15 11.84
N LYS A 22 -1.73 -0.49 12.57
CA LYS A 22 -3.18 -0.55 12.31
C LYS A 22 -3.54 -0.06 10.91
N VAL A 23 -2.95 1.04 10.45
CA VAL A 23 -3.18 1.55 9.09
C VAL A 23 -2.62 0.59 8.05
N SER A 24 -1.40 0.07 8.27
CA SER A 24 -0.76 -0.88 7.37
C SER A 24 -1.55 -2.19 7.25
N ALA A 25 -2.08 -2.71 8.37
CA ALA A 25 -2.95 -3.88 8.40
C ALA A 25 -4.26 -3.61 7.63
N LYS A 26 -4.88 -2.45 7.82
CA LYS A 26 -6.09 -2.06 7.07
C LYS A 26 -5.85 -1.99 5.56
N ILE A 27 -4.68 -1.48 5.14
CA ILE A 27 -4.30 -1.43 3.72
C ILE A 27 -4.18 -2.85 3.16
N GLN A 28 -3.61 -3.80 3.91
CA GLN A 28 -3.56 -5.21 3.50
C GLN A 28 -4.95 -5.84 3.40
N GLU A 29 -5.85 -5.56 4.35
CA GLU A 29 -7.24 -6.04 4.33
C GLU A 29 -8.06 -5.51 3.12
N MET A 30 -7.63 -4.42 2.48
CA MET A 30 -8.31 -3.89 1.30
C MET A 30 -8.37 -4.93 0.18
N ARG A 31 -7.41 -5.85 0.08
CA ARG A 31 -7.44 -6.88 -0.97
C ARG A 31 -8.69 -7.76 -0.88
N ASP A 32 -9.17 -8.00 0.34
CA ASP A 32 -10.30 -8.86 0.65
C ASP A 32 -11.62 -8.07 0.67
N LYS A 33 -11.57 -6.79 1.07
CA LYS A 33 -12.75 -5.91 1.19
C LYS A 33 -13.12 -5.18 -0.11
N CYS A 34 -12.15 -4.95 -1.00
CA CYS A 34 -12.37 -4.26 -2.26
C CYS A 34 -12.87 -5.27 -3.32
N LEU A 35 -14.20 -5.42 -3.35
CA LEU A 35 -14.90 -6.29 -4.28
C LEU A 35 -15.44 -5.48 -5.48
N HIS A 36 -15.42 -6.09 -6.66
CA HIS A 36 -16.08 -5.54 -7.83
C HIS A 36 -17.60 -5.48 -7.59
N PRO A 37 -18.29 -4.36 -7.89
CA PRO A 37 -19.72 -4.20 -7.60
C PRO A 37 -20.60 -5.25 -8.30
N ASP A 38 -20.33 -5.54 -9.58
CA ASP A 38 -21.08 -6.55 -10.35
C ASP A 38 -20.69 -8.00 -10.01
N SER A 39 -19.40 -8.34 -10.13
CA SER A 39 -18.92 -9.72 -9.94
C SER A 39 -18.81 -10.16 -8.48
N LYS A 40 -18.82 -9.23 -7.51
CA LYS A 40 -18.51 -9.43 -6.08
C LYS A 40 -17.18 -10.15 -5.82
N LYS A 41 -16.29 -10.15 -6.82
CA LYS A 41 -14.96 -10.77 -6.73
C LYS A 41 -13.93 -9.73 -6.28
N PRO A 42 -12.94 -10.10 -5.46
CA PRO A 42 -11.85 -9.21 -5.12
C PRO A 42 -11.09 -8.84 -6.39
N TYR A 43 -11.01 -7.54 -6.69
CA TYR A 43 -10.33 -7.05 -7.90
C TYR A 43 -8.86 -6.69 -7.64
N ILE A 44 -8.45 -6.72 -6.36
CA ILE A 44 -7.06 -6.57 -5.93
C ILE A 44 -6.42 -7.96 -5.85
N GLN A 45 -5.38 -8.20 -6.65
CA GLN A 45 -4.65 -9.47 -6.68
C GLN A 45 -3.65 -9.60 -5.54
N SER A 46 -2.95 -8.51 -5.23
CA SER A 46 -1.90 -8.51 -4.22
C SER A 46 -1.66 -7.09 -3.72
N ILE A 47 -1.36 -6.97 -2.43
CA ILE A 47 -0.88 -5.73 -1.82
C ILE A 47 0.42 -6.09 -1.10
N GLN A 48 1.48 -5.39 -1.44
CA GLN A 48 2.79 -5.49 -0.81
C GLN A 48 3.14 -4.12 -0.26
N GLY A 49 3.39 -4.05 1.05
CA GLY A 49 3.75 -2.84 1.74
C GLY A 49 5.04 -3.05 2.52
N GLY A 50 5.92 -2.06 2.54
CA GLY A 50 7.16 -2.13 3.30
C GLY A 50 7.72 -0.74 3.59
N ALA A 51 8.52 -0.65 4.64
CA ALA A 51 9.37 0.52 4.84
C ALA A 51 10.38 0.58 3.67
N ASP A 52 10.59 1.77 3.14
CA ASP A 52 11.66 1.96 2.17
C ASP A 52 13.02 1.73 2.86
N SER A 53 13.72 0.69 2.40
CA SER A 53 15.05 0.29 2.87
C SER A 53 16.14 0.61 1.84
N ALA A 54 15.84 1.47 0.86
CA ALA A 54 16.77 1.77 -0.21
C ALA A 54 17.97 2.57 0.35
N PRO A 55 19.21 2.07 0.21
CA PRO A 55 20.41 2.74 0.74
C PRO A 55 20.77 4.01 -0.04
N GLU A 56 20.04 4.29 -1.13
CA GLU A 56 20.43 5.20 -2.20
C GLU A 56 20.14 6.66 -1.87
N GLY A 57 19.44 6.95 -0.76
CA GLY A 57 19.20 8.30 -0.25
C GLY A 57 18.42 9.24 -1.20
N LEU A 58 18.01 8.73 -2.35
CA LEU A 58 17.32 9.43 -3.43
C LEU A 58 15.81 9.60 -3.18
N GLN A 59 15.38 9.40 -1.94
CA GLN A 59 14.02 9.68 -1.47
C GLN A 59 13.84 11.20 -1.40
N VAL A 60 13.70 11.84 -2.57
CA VAL A 60 13.55 13.28 -2.74
C VAL A 60 12.34 13.74 -1.92
N LYS A 61 12.62 14.29 -0.73
CA LYS A 61 11.68 14.93 0.24
C LYS A 61 10.97 14.03 1.27
N PHE A 62 11.15 12.71 1.27
CA PHE A 62 10.59 11.85 2.31
C PHE A 62 11.69 11.40 3.26
N SER A 63 11.82 12.11 4.39
CA SER A 63 12.70 11.71 5.49
C SER A 63 12.49 10.23 5.84
N GLN A 64 13.54 9.44 5.63
CA GLN A 64 13.82 8.11 6.17
C GLN A 64 12.63 7.40 6.86
N GLN A 65 12.13 6.30 6.27
CA GLN A 65 10.97 5.48 6.73
C GLN A 65 9.57 5.94 6.28
N ALA A 66 9.41 6.37 5.03
CA ALA A 66 8.09 6.39 4.40
C ALA A 66 7.71 4.97 3.94
N PRO A 67 6.57 4.41 4.39
CA PRO A 67 6.10 3.15 3.85
C PRO A 67 5.65 3.30 2.39
N LEU A 68 6.10 2.38 1.56
CA LEU A 68 5.70 2.24 0.17
C LEU A 68 4.75 1.06 0.06
N PHE A 69 3.56 1.31 -0.50
CA PHE A 69 2.58 0.27 -0.78
C PHE A 69 2.42 0.10 -2.28
N THR A 70 2.71 -1.09 -2.77
CA THR A 70 2.43 -1.52 -4.15
C THR A 70 1.22 -2.44 -4.14
N SER A 71 0.21 -2.08 -4.92
CA SER A 71 -1.01 -2.86 -5.08
C SER A 71 -1.14 -3.28 -6.55
N ARG A 72 -1.46 -4.54 -6.78
CA ARG A 72 -1.69 -5.10 -8.12
C ARG A 72 -3.16 -5.44 -8.25
N PHE A 73 -3.77 -4.95 -9.31
CA PHE A 73 -5.17 -5.12 -9.65
C PHE A 73 -5.30 -5.99 -10.89
N ASP A 74 -6.33 -6.82 -10.92
CA ASP A 74 -6.68 -7.55 -12.14
C ASP A 74 -7.53 -6.65 -13.04
N GLN A 75 -7.11 -6.49 -14.30
CA GLN A 75 -7.82 -5.66 -15.28
C GLN A 75 -8.72 -6.50 -16.22
N HIS A 76 -8.95 -7.79 -15.94
CA HIS A 76 -9.91 -8.55 -16.75
C HIS A 76 -11.33 -8.29 -16.27
N HIS A 77 -11.88 -7.13 -16.66
CA HIS A 77 -13.31 -6.93 -16.87
C HIS A 77 -13.52 -5.83 -17.90
#